data_AF-A0A376VSE7-F1
#
_entry.id   AF-A0A376VSE7-F1
#
_cell.length_a   1.000
_cell.length_b   1.000
_cell.length_c   1.000
_cell.angle_alpha   90.00
_cell.angle_beta   90.00
_cell.angle_gamma   90.00
#
_symmetry.space_group_name_H-M   'P 1'
#
loop_
_entity.id
_entity.type
_entity.pdbx_description
1 polymer ?
#
loop_
_entity_poly.entity_id
_entity_poly.type
_entity_poly.pdbx_seq_one_letter_code
_entity_poly.pdbx_strand_id
1 'polypeptide(L)'
;MHQVVCATTNPAKIQAILQAFHEIFGEGSCHIASVAVESGVPEQPFGSEETRAGARNRVANARRLLPEADFWVAIEAGIDGDSTFSWVVIEKHQPARRGAFGYFAVTCGDSAESA
;
A
#
# COMPACT_ATOMS: atom_id res chain seq x y z
N MET A 1 -8.50 4.32 18.35
CA MET A 1 -8.59 3.33 17.26
C MET A 1 -8.15 4.04 15.99
N HIS A 2 -7.13 3.51 15.32
CA HIS A 2 -6.55 4.12 14.13
C HIS A 2 -7.41 3.85 12.89
N GLN A 3 -7.75 4.88 12.14
CA GLN A 3 -8.45 4.77 10.86
C GLN A 3 -7.44 4.50 9.74
N VAL A 4 -7.47 3.29 9.18
CA VAL A 4 -6.53 2.84 8.15
C VAL A 4 -7.30 2.62 6.85
N VAL A 5 -6.97 3.42 5.83
CA VAL A 5 -7.60 3.33 4.51
C VAL A 5 -6.74 2.48 3.59
N CYS A 6 -7.26 1.34 3.17
CA CYS A 6 -6.68 0.48 2.16
C CYS A 6 -7.14 0.93 0.77
N ALA A 7 -6.21 1.41 -0.05
CA ALA A 7 -6.46 1.85 -1.43
C ALA A 7 -6.57 0.66 -2.41
N THR A 8 -7.32 -0.37 -2.02
CA THR A 8 -7.54 -1.61 -2.76
C THR A 8 -8.81 -2.29 -2.26
N THR A 9 -9.48 -3.05 -3.13
CA THR A 9 -10.59 -3.94 -2.77
C THR A 9 -10.20 -5.42 -2.78
N ASN A 10 -8.92 -5.73 -3.07
CA ASN A 10 -8.43 -7.11 -3.07
C ASN A 10 -8.37 -7.65 -1.61
N PRO A 11 -9.10 -8.73 -1.28
CA PRO A 11 -9.15 -9.27 0.07
C PRO A 11 -7.78 -9.67 0.64
N ALA A 12 -6.89 -10.24 -0.17
CA ALA A 12 -5.57 -10.66 0.27
C ALA A 12 -4.69 -9.47 0.69
N LYS A 13 -4.73 -8.38 -0.09
CA LYS A 13 -4.01 -7.14 0.25
C LYS A 13 -4.58 -6.50 1.51
N ILE A 14 -5.91 -6.49 1.66
CA ILE A 14 -6.56 -5.96 2.87
C ILE A 14 -6.15 -6.75 4.11
N GLN A 15 -6.14 -8.09 4.03
CA GLN A 15 -5.72 -8.96 5.13
C GLN A 15 -4.25 -8.75 5.50
N ALA A 16 -3.36 -8.63 4.52
CA ALA A 16 -1.94 -8.34 4.78
C ALA A 16 -1.75 -7.00 5.53
N ILE A 17 -2.49 -5.96 5.12
CA ILE A 17 -2.44 -4.65 5.79
C ILE A 17 -2.99 -4.77 7.22
N LEU A 18 -4.14 -5.43 7.41
CA LEU A 18 -4.75 -5.62 8.71
C LEU A 18 -3.81 -6.34 9.68
N GLN A 19 -3.19 -7.44 9.25
CA GLN A 19 -2.24 -8.21 10.07
C GLN A 19 -1.02 -7.36 10.45
N ALA A 20 -0.41 -6.67 9.49
CA ALA A 20 0.74 -5.79 9.77
C ALA A 20 0.40 -4.68 10.78
N PHE A 21 -0.77 -4.06 10.65
CA PHE A 21 -1.21 -3.03 11.60
C PHE A 21 -1.56 -3.60 12.98
N HIS A 22 -2.13 -4.80 13.06
CA HIS A 22 -2.36 -5.50 14.32
C HIS A 22 -1.05 -5.85 15.03
N GLU A 23 -0.04 -6.31 14.29
CA GLU A 23 1.28 -6.61 14.86
C GLU A 23 1.98 -5.37 15.43
N ILE A 24 1.82 -4.21 14.77
CA ILE A 24 2.47 -2.95 15.18
C ILE A 24 1.73 -2.26 16.33
N PHE A 25 0.40 -2.19 16.26
CA PHE A 25 -0.42 -1.37 17.17
C PHE A 25 -1.25 -2.20 18.17
N GLY A 26 -1.26 -3.53 18.04
CA GLY A 26 -2.06 -4.44 18.85
C GLY A 26 -3.41 -4.79 18.20
N GLU A 27 -3.96 -5.94 18.57
CA GLU A 27 -5.27 -6.41 18.07
C GLU A 27 -6.41 -5.47 18.51
N GLY A 28 -7.34 -5.17 17.59
CA GLY A 28 -8.47 -4.27 17.87
C GLY A 28 -8.10 -2.78 17.96
N SER A 29 -6.84 -2.42 17.69
CA SER A 29 -6.38 -1.02 17.70
C SER A 29 -6.72 -0.25 16.43
N CYS A 30 -7.06 -0.94 15.33
CA CYS A 30 -7.24 -0.38 14.00
C CYS A 30 -8.65 -0.67 13.44
N HIS A 31 -9.18 0.30 12.68
CA HIS A 31 -10.37 0.15 11.84
C HIS A 31 -9.96 0.27 10.38
N ILE A 32 -10.28 -0.73 9.58
CA ILE A 32 -9.93 -0.76 8.15
C ILE A 32 -11.12 -0.28 7.32
N ALA A 33 -10.89 0.76 6.51
CA ALA A 33 -11.78 1.14 5.42
C ALA A 33 -11.10 0.75 4.09
N SER A 34 -11.81 0.09 3.18
CA SER A 34 -11.30 -0.21 1.84
C SER A 34 -11.96 0.68 0.80
N VAL A 35 -11.17 1.19 -0.14
CA VAL A 35 -11.65 2.06 -1.21
C VAL A 35 -11.07 1.63 -2.56
N ALA A 36 -11.92 1.62 -3.58
CA ALA A 36 -11.49 1.45 -4.96
C ALA A 36 -11.04 2.82 -5.52
N VAL A 37 -9.77 2.93 -5.89
CA VAL A 37 -9.18 4.15 -6.47
C VAL A 37 -8.24 3.79 -7.60
N GLU A 38 -8.16 4.66 -8.60
CA GLU A 38 -7.29 4.45 -9.76
C GLU A 38 -5.81 4.63 -9.41
N SER A 39 -4.94 3.84 -10.05
CA SER A 39 -3.48 3.96 -9.96
C SER A 39 -2.91 4.96 -10.96
N GLY A 40 -3.66 5.35 -12.00
CA GLY A 40 -3.15 6.24 -13.07
C GLY A 40 -1.99 5.66 -13.88
N VAL A 41 -1.72 4.36 -13.75
CA VAL A 41 -0.77 3.56 -14.55
C VAL A 41 -1.50 2.31 -15.07
N PRO A 42 -0.95 1.57 -16.05
CA PRO A 42 -1.54 0.32 -16.50
C PRO A 42 -1.79 -0.67 -15.35
N GLU A 43 -2.74 -1.60 -15.54
CA GLU A 43 -3.07 -2.61 -14.54
C GLU A 43 -1.87 -3.50 -14.18
N GLN A 44 -1.00 -3.77 -15.16
CA GLN A 44 0.28 -4.44 -14.99
C GLN A 44 1.42 -3.46 -15.31
N PRO A 45 1.96 -2.75 -14.30
CA PRO A 45 3.10 -1.87 -14.48
C PRO A 45 4.40 -2.65 -14.69
N PHE A 46 5.28 -2.10 -15.53
CA PHE A 46 6.61 -2.63 -15.78
C PHE A 46 7.68 -1.68 -15.24
N GLY A 47 8.63 -2.24 -14.50
CA GLY A 47 9.69 -1.53 -13.81
C GLY A 47 9.27 -0.99 -12.43
N SER A 48 10.27 -0.85 -11.56
CA SER A 48 10.09 -0.34 -10.20
C SER A 48 9.47 1.06 -10.14
N GLU A 49 9.83 1.96 -11.05
CA GLU A 49 9.36 3.35 -11.02
C GLU A 49 7.86 3.49 -11.30
N GLU A 50 7.36 2.82 -12.35
CA GLU A 50 5.94 2.85 -12.71
C GLU A 50 5.08 2.19 -11.63
N THR A 51 5.55 1.05 -11.11
CA THR A 51 4.89 0.34 -10.00
C THR A 51 4.80 1.21 -8.75
N ARG A 52 5.89 1.92 -8.41
CA ARG A 52 5.90 2.87 -7.29
C ARG A 52 4.97 4.05 -7.54
N ALA A 53 4.92 4.56 -8.77
CA ALA A 53 4.01 5.64 -9.15
C ALA A 53 2.55 5.21 -8.98
N GLY A 54 2.18 4.00 -9.42
CA GLY A 54 0.85 3.43 -9.22
C GLY A 54 0.45 3.37 -7.74
N ALA A 55 1.32 2.83 -6.88
CA ALA A 55 1.07 2.78 -5.45
C ALA A 55 0.87 4.18 -4.82
N ARG A 56 1.70 5.16 -5.20
CA ARG A 56 1.60 6.55 -4.72
C ARG A 56 0.31 7.23 -5.18
N ASN A 57 -0.07 7.03 -6.43
CA ASN A 57 -1.30 7.58 -6.99
C ASN A 57 -2.53 7.02 -6.26
N ARG A 58 -2.55 5.72 -5.97
CA ARG A 58 -3.61 5.10 -5.16
C ARG A 58 -3.70 5.73 -3.77
N VAL A 59 -2.59 5.88 -3.06
CA VAL A 59 -2.55 6.56 -1.74
C VAL A 59 -3.08 7.99 -1.83
N ALA A 60 -2.61 8.77 -2.81
CA ALA A 60 -3.06 10.15 -2.99
C ALA A 60 -4.56 10.25 -3.30
N ASN A 61 -5.09 9.34 -4.13
CA ASN A 61 -6.50 9.31 -4.48
C ASN A 61 -7.37 8.84 -3.31
N ALA A 62 -6.93 7.84 -2.55
CA ALA A 62 -7.59 7.41 -1.33
C ALA A 62 -7.63 8.52 -0.27
N ARG A 63 -6.54 9.28 -0.12
CA ARG A 63 -6.48 10.45 0.76
C ARG A 63 -7.41 11.58 0.35
N ARG A 64 -7.56 11.84 -0.94
CA ARG A 64 -8.55 12.83 -1.42
C ARG A 64 -9.98 12.39 -1.12
N LEU A 65 -10.26 11.08 -1.17
CA LEU A 65 -11.58 10.52 -0.90
C LEU A 65 -11.92 10.51 0.60
N LEU A 66 -10.94 10.16 1.45
CA LEU A 66 -11.08 10.04 2.90
C LEU A 66 -9.95 10.80 3.61
N PRO A 67 -10.00 12.14 3.67
CA PRO A 67 -8.90 12.98 4.17
C PRO A 67 -8.68 12.91 5.68
N GLU A 68 -9.68 12.45 6.43
CA GLU A 68 -9.68 12.39 7.90
C GLU A 68 -9.14 11.07 8.48
N ALA A 69 -8.65 10.15 7.63
CA ALA A 69 -8.04 8.92 8.11
C ALA A 69 -6.67 9.17 8.76
N ASP A 70 -6.23 8.26 9.63
CA ASP A 70 -4.91 8.31 10.26
C ASP A 70 -3.81 7.77 9.33
N PHE A 71 -4.15 6.80 8.48
CA PHE A 71 -3.23 6.17 7.55
C PHE A 71 -3.90 5.87 6.20
N TRP A 72 -3.11 5.94 5.13
CA TRP A 72 -3.48 5.46 3.79
C TRP A 72 -2.42 4.49 3.29
N VAL A 73 -2.86 3.34 2.79
CA VAL A 73 -1.98 2.24 2.40
C VAL A 73 -2.33 1.74 1.00
N ALA A 74 -1.32 1.58 0.16
CA ALA A 74 -1.43 0.89 -1.12
C ALA A 74 -0.35 -0.17 -1.26
N ILE A 75 -0.72 -1.27 -1.93
CA ILE A 75 0.20 -2.34 -2.35
C ILE A 75 0.01 -2.49 -3.86
N GLU A 76 1.01 -2.10 -4.65
CA GLU A 76 1.00 -2.23 -6.11
C GLU A 76 2.00 -3.28 -6.54
N ALA A 77 1.53 -4.29 -7.27
CA ALA A 77 2.39 -5.33 -7.81
C ALA A 77 2.90 -4.90 -9.19
N GLY A 78 4.13 -5.28 -9.53
CA GLY A 78 4.77 -4.96 -10.79
C GLY A 78 5.75 -6.03 -11.21
N ILE A 79 6.22 -5.93 -12.46
CA ILE A 79 7.23 -6.81 -13.04
C ILE A 79 8.47 -5.97 -13.35
N ASP A 80 9.65 -6.41 -12.93
CA ASP A 80 10.93 -5.76 -13.27
C ASP A 80 11.91 -6.84 -13.73
N GLY A 81 12.28 -6.80 -15.01
CA GLY A 81 12.94 -7.92 -15.67
C GLY A 81 12.09 -9.19 -15.61
N ASP A 82 12.69 -10.28 -15.12
CA ASP A 82 12.04 -11.60 -15.00
C ASP A 82 11.40 -11.83 -13.62
N SER A 83 11.35 -10.82 -12.76
CA SER A 83 10.86 -10.95 -11.38
C SER A 83 9.58 -10.16 -11.13
N THR A 84 8.76 -10.67 -10.21
CA THR A 84 7.61 -9.94 -9.66
C THR A 84 7.94 -9.32 -8.31
N PHE A 85 7.40 -8.14 -8.05
CA PHE A 85 7.59 -7.45 -6.78
C PHE A 85 6.37 -6.60 -6.47
N SER A 86 6.33 -6.01 -5.28
CA SER A 86 5.31 -5.05 -4.91
C SER A 86 5.90 -3.84 -4.19
N TRP A 87 5.40 -2.65 -4.51
CA TRP A 87 5.62 -1.47 -3.70
C TRP A 87 4.54 -1.36 -2.65
N VAL A 88 4.95 -1.18 -1.39
CA VAL A 88 4.04 -0.81 -0.31
C VAL A 88 4.28 0.66 0.03
N VAL A 89 3.23 1.45 -0.06
CA VAL A 89 3.26 2.88 0.27
C VAL A 89 2.33 3.10 1.44
N ILE A 90 2.87 3.68 2.52
CA ILE A 90 2.13 4.04 3.71
C ILE A 90 2.31 5.54 3.94
N GLU A 91 1.20 6.26 3.94
CA GLU A 91 1.15 7.66 4.34
C GLU A 91 0.42 7.79 5.67
N LYS A 92 1.02 8.53 6.62
CA LYS A 92 0.40 8.87 7.90
C LYS A 92 -0.17 10.27 7.84
N HIS A 93 -1.36 10.46 8.40
CA HIS A 93 -1.94 11.77 8.63
C HIS A 93 -1.00 12.64 9.46
N GLN A 94 -0.64 13.80 8.91
CA GLN A 94 0.09 14.81 9.65
C GLN A 94 -0.50 16.19 9.34
N PRO A 95 -0.68 17.05 10.35
CA PRO A 95 -1.03 18.44 10.12
C PRO A 95 0.07 19.10 9.27
N ALA A 96 -0.33 20.05 8.42
CA ALA A 96 0.34 20.57 7.22
C ALA A 96 1.82 21.04 7.28
N ARG A 97 2.56 20.79 8.37
CA ARG A 97 3.93 21.30 8.59
C ARG A 97 5.03 20.24 8.71
N ARG A 98 4.70 18.95 8.79
CA ARG A 98 5.68 17.85 8.70
C ARG A 98 4.98 16.72 7.97
N GLY A 99 5.62 16.13 6.96
CA GLY A 99 5.09 14.96 6.25
C GLY A 99 6.14 13.88 6.32
N ALA A 100 5.90 12.83 7.12
CA ALA A 100 6.69 11.61 7.06
C ALA A 100 5.95 10.62 6.16
N PHE A 101 6.60 10.28 5.05
CA PHE A 101 6.14 9.27 4.10
C PHE A 101 7.08 8.08 4.20
N GLY A 102 6.51 6.89 4.38
CA GLY A 102 7.26 5.63 4.36
C GLY A 102 7.10 4.96 3.00
N TYR A 103 8.22 4.63 2.35
CA TYR A 103 8.24 3.82 1.13
C TYR A 103 9.12 2.61 1.38
N PHE A 104 8.61 1.42 1.12
CA PHE A 104 9.45 0.23 1.04
C PHE A 104 8.99 -0.65 -0.12
N ALA A 105 9.96 -1.18 -0.86
CA ALA A 105 9.71 -2.20 -1.86
C ALA A 105 9.79 -3.56 -1.18
N VAL A 106 8.82 -4.42 -1.47
CA VAL A 106 8.85 -5.83 -1.11
C VAL A 106 9.06 -6.59 -2.41
N THR A 107 10.23 -7.19 -2.59
CA THR A 107 10.47 -8.12 -3.69
C THR A 107 9.79 -9.44 -3.35
N CYS A 108 8.95 -9.96 -4.25
CA CYS A 108 8.50 -11.34 -4.12
C CYS A 108 9.67 -12.19 -4.63
N GLY A 109 10.46 -12.77 -3.73
CA GLY A 109 11.51 -13.69 -4.14
C GLY A 109 10.85 -14.90 -4.81
N ASP A 110 11.31 -15.25 -6.00
CA ASP A 110 11.07 -16.58 -6.54
C ASP A 110 11.61 -17.58 -5.52
N SER A 111 10.73 -18.32 -4.87
CA SER A 111 11.11 -19.62 -4.31
C SER A 111 11.35 -20.57 -5.48
N ALA A 112 12.45 -20.35 -6.20
CA ALA A 112 13.20 -21.44 -6.80
C ALA A 112 13.90 -22.15 -5.64
N GLU A 113 13.20 -23.05 -4.95
CA GLU A 113 13.87 -24.11 -4.20
C GLU A 113 14.73 -24.90 -5.20
N SER A 114 16.06 -24.87 -5.05
CA SER A 114 16.88 -26.02 -5.41
C SER A 114 18.25 -26.03 -4.72
N ALA A 115 18.47 -27.14 -4.01
CA ALA A 115 19.73 -27.78 -3.57
C ALA A 115 20.49 -27.20 -2.37
#